data_AF-A0A2G6LDG0-F1
#
_entry.id   AF-A0A2G6LDG0-F1
#
_cell.length_a   1.000
_cell.length_b   1.000
_cell.length_c   1.000
_cell.angle_alpha   90.00
_cell.angle_beta   90.00
_cell.angle_gamma   90.00
#
_symmetry.space_group_name_H-M   'P 1'
#
loop_
_entity.id
_entity.type
_entity.pdbx_description
1 polymer ?
#
loop_
_entity_poly.entity_id
_entity_poly.type
_entity_poly.pdbx_seq_one_letter_code
_entity_poly.pdbx_strand_id
1 'polypeptide(L)'
;MKAIIVLGSFVITLAVGAVQVAESRYQARQLMSQIQRVKIERDAMRLTWSQLVLEESTLTDEAIIYQVAEKSLGMALPKSQEVVYRAP
;
A
#
# COMPACT_ATOMS: atom_id res chain seq x y z
N MET A 1 -23.72 52.95 27.10
CA MET A 1 -22.79 52.02 27.79
C MET A 1 -23.08 50.55 27.49
N LYS A 2 -24.29 50.01 27.79
CA LYS A 2 -24.61 48.59 27.52
C LYS A 2 -24.38 48.13 26.07
N ALA A 3 -24.77 48.93 25.08
CA ALA A 3 -24.58 48.60 23.67
C ALA A 3 -23.10 48.51 23.25
N ILE A 4 -22.23 49.35 23.82
CA ILE A 4 -20.79 49.34 23.54
C ILE A 4 -20.15 48.07 24.09
N ILE A 5 -20.57 47.62 25.27
CA ILE A 5 -20.09 46.38 25.88
C ILE A 5 -20.51 45.17 25.04
N VAL A 6 -21.77 45.13 24.57
CA VAL A 6 -22.25 44.03 23.71
C VAL A 6 -21.50 43.99 22.38
N LEU A 7 -21.33 45.14 21.71
CA LEU A 7 -20.54 45.22 20.47
C LEU A 7 -19.08 44.81 20.69
N GLY A 8 -18.46 45.27 21.78
CA GLY A 8 -17.09 44.87 22.15
C GLY A 8 -16.96 43.36 22.34
N SER A 9 -17.89 42.74 23.09
CA SER A 9 -17.87 41.28 23.29
C SER A 9 -18.06 40.50 22.00
N PHE A 10 -18.86 41.02 21.07
CA PHE A 10 -19.09 40.37 19.79
C PHE A 10 -17.84 40.39 18.91
N VAL A 11 -17.14 41.53 18.85
CA VAL A 11 -15.87 41.66 18.12
C VAL A 11 -14.81 40.72 18.69
N ILE A 12 -14.70 40.62 20.02
CA ILE A 12 -13.75 39.71 20.67
C ILE A 12 -14.08 38.25 20.31
N THR A 13 -15.36 37.87 20.36
CA THR A 13 -15.78 36.50 20.01
C THR A 13 -15.44 36.15 18.56
N LEU A 14 -15.66 37.08 17.64
CA LEU A 14 -15.29 36.90 16.23
C LEU A 14 -13.78 36.80 16.02
N ALA A 15 -13.00 37.62 16.73
CA ALA A 15 -11.54 37.58 16.66
C ALA A 15 -10.98 36.24 17.16
N VAL A 16 -11.49 35.73 18.29
CA VAL A 16 -11.12 34.41 18.81
C VAL A 16 -11.49 33.32 17.81
N GLY A 17 -12.70 33.36 17.24
CA GLY A 17 -13.12 32.41 16.22
C GLY A 17 -12.22 32.42 14.99
N ALA A 18 -11.82 33.60 14.51
CA ALA A 18 -10.92 33.73 13.37
C ALA A 18 -9.54 33.10 13.62
N VAL A 19 -8.96 33.35 14.79
CA VAL A 19 -7.68 32.74 15.20
C VAL A 19 -7.81 31.22 15.29
N GLN A 20 -8.89 30.72 15.88
CA GLN A 20 -9.09 29.30 16.06
C GLN A 20 -9.27 28.55 14.73
N VAL A 21 -9.97 29.16 13.77
CA VAL A 21 -10.08 28.63 12.40
C VAL A 21 -8.71 28.63 11.71
N ALA A 22 -7.90 29.68 11.86
CA ALA A 22 -6.57 29.74 11.28
C ALA A 22 -5.65 28.63 11.84
N GLU A 23 -5.63 28.47 13.16
CA GLU A 23 -4.89 27.40 13.84
C GLU A 23 -5.34 26.00 13.41
N SER A 24 -6.66 25.77 13.35
CA SER A 24 -7.20 24.49 12.88
C SER A 24 -6.73 24.16 11.46
N ARG A 25 -6.73 25.16 10.55
CA ARG A 25 -6.24 24.96 9.17
C ARG A 25 -4.73 24.72 9.13
N TYR A 26 -3.95 25.36 9.99
CA TYR A 26 -2.51 25.13 10.09
C TYR A 26 -2.21 23.70 10.56
N GLN A 27 -2.84 23.26 11.64
CA GLN A 27 -2.70 21.91 12.18
C GLN A 27 -3.12 20.84 11.16
N ALA A 28 -4.23 21.06 10.44
CA ALA A 28 -4.68 20.17 9.38
C ALA A 28 -3.63 20.01 8.27
N ARG A 29 -3.00 21.11 7.84
CA ARG A 29 -1.90 21.06 6.84
C ARG A 29 -0.69 20.31 7.35
N GLN A 30 -0.32 20.53 8.62
CA GLN A 30 0.81 19.83 9.23
C GLN A 30 0.56 18.32 9.32
N LEU A 31 -0.63 17.92 9.78
CA LEU A 31 -1.01 16.50 9.89
C LEU A 31 -1.06 15.84 8.50
N MET A 32 -1.62 16.53 7.50
CA MET A 32 -1.64 16.05 6.12
C MET A 32 -0.23 15.83 5.57
N SER A 33 0.72 16.72 5.87
CA SER A 33 2.12 16.54 5.48
C SER A 33 2.73 15.29 6.12
N GLN A 34 2.45 15.03 7.40
CA GLN A 34 2.94 13.84 8.09
C GLN A 34 2.38 12.55 7.48
N ILE A 35 1.08 12.50 7.22
CA ILE A 35 0.42 11.37 6.56
C ILE A 35 1.06 11.12 5.19
N GLN A 36 1.27 12.18 4.41
CA GLN A 36 1.86 12.06 3.08
C GLN A 36 3.29 11.49 3.14
N ARG A 37 4.09 11.86 4.13
CA ARG A 37 5.45 11.32 4.31
C ARG A 37 5.44 9.80 4.54
N VAL A 38 4.66 9.34 5.52
CA VAL A 38 4.55 7.91 5.85
C VAL A 38 3.96 7.13 4.67
N LYS A 39 3.00 7.72 3.95
CA LYS A 39 2.41 7.11 2.77
C LYS A 39 3.43 6.88 1.65
N ILE A 40 4.29 7.86 1.38
CA ILE A 40 5.36 7.73 0.38
C ILE A 40 6.33 6.61 0.75
N GLU A 41 6.75 6.55 2.01
CA GLU A 41 7.64 5.50 2.50
C GLU A 41 7.02 4.11 2.33
N ARG A 42 5.77 3.95 2.75
CA ARG A 42 5.00 2.71 2.55
C ARG A 42 4.88 2.34 1.08
N ASP A 43 4.60 3.30 0.21
CA ASP A 43 4.42 3.04 -1.22
C ASP A 43 5.74 2.61 -1.88
N ALA A 44 6.88 3.16 -1.45
CA ALA A 44 8.21 2.72 -1.88
C ALA A 44 8.52 1.28 -1.43
N MET A 45 8.20 0.94 -0.17
CA MET A 45 8.34 -0.44 0.33
C MET A 45 7.41 -1.41 -0.42
N ARG A 46 6.19 -0.99 -0.74
CA ARG A 46 5.23 -1.81 -1.49
C ARG A 46 5.69 -2.06 -2.93
N LEU A 47 6.30 -1.08 -3.57
CA LEU A 47 6.87 -1.23 -4.91
C LEU A 47 7.98 -2.30 -4.91
N THR A 48 8.95 -2.16 -4.00
CA THR A 48 10.06 -3.12 -3.88
C THR A 48 9.58 -4.51 -3.50
N TRP A 49 8.61 -4.62 -2.59
CA TRP A 49 7.96 -5.90 -2.29
C TRP A 49 7.29 -6.52 -3.52
N SER A 50 6.56 -5.73 -4.31
CA SER A 50 5.92 -6.24 -5.53
C SER A 50 6.93 -6.73 -6.57
N GLN A 51 8.09 -6.09 -6.67
CA GLN A 51 9.19 -6.55 -7.53
C GLN A 51 9.77 -7.86 -7.02
N LEU A 52 10.04 -7.96 -5.72
CA LEU A 52 10.58 -9.19 -5.11
C LEU A 52 9.64 -10.39 -5.32
N VAL A 53 8.34 -10.19 -5.16
CA VAL A 53 7.34 -11.25 -5.39
C VAL A 53 7.33 -11.70 -6.85
N LEU A 54 7.52 -10.79 -7.81
CA LEU A 54 7.63 -11.14 -9.22
C LEU A 54 8.90 -11.94 -9.50
N GLU A 55 10.03 -11.54 -8.90
CA GLU A 55 11.29 -12.28 -8.96
C GLU A 55 11.14 -13.70 -8.37
N GLU A 56 10.50 -13.84 -7.21
CA GLU A 56 10.25 -15.13 -6.55
C GLU A 56 9.27 -16.01 -7.34
N SER A 57 8.21 -15.42 -7.92
CA SER A 57 7.26 -16.17 -8.76
C SER A 57 7.93 -16.72 -10.02
N THR A 58 8.97 -16.06 -10.53
CA THR A 58 9.76 -16.55 -11.68
C THR A 58 10.64 -17.74 -11.28
N LEU A 59 11.08 -17.81 -10.01
CA LEU A 59 11.87 -18.94 -9.48
C LEU A 59 10.99 -20.12 -9.02
N THR A 60 9.70 -19.87 -8.78
CA THR A 60 8.72 -20.88 -8.35
C THR A 60 7.87 -21.41 -9.51
N ASP A 61 8.16 -20.96 -10.74
CA ASP A 61 7.49 -21.46 -11.93
C ASP A 61 7.90 -22.93 -12.14
N GLU A 62 6.90 -23.77 -12.36
CA GLU A 62 6.86 -25.24 -12.42
C GLU A 62 8.01 -25.90 -13.24
N ALA A 63 8.66 -25.10 -14.09
CA ALA A 63 9.85 -25.43 -14.86
C ALA A 63 11.05 -25.92 -14.03
N ILE A 64 11.29 -25.42 -12.81
CA ILE A 64 12.43 -25.91 -11.99
C ILE A 64 12.19 -27.35 -11.53
N ILE A 65 10.95 -27.70 -11.14
CA ILE A 65 10.62 -29.06 -10.72
C ILE A 65 10.81 -30.03 -11.89
N TYR A 66 10.34 -29.66 -13.09
CA TYR A 66 10.54 -30.46 -14.30
C TYR A 66 12.01 -30.59 -14.69
N GLN A 67 12.80 -29.51 -14.66
CA GLN A 67 14.22 -29.57 -14.99
C GLN A 67 15.02 -30.39 -13.99
N VAL A 68 14.70 -30.31 -12.69
CA VAL A 68 15.36 -31.11 -11.64
C VAL A 68 14.93 -32.57 -11.75
N ALA A 69 13.66 -32.86 -12.01
CA ALA A 69 13.19 -34.23 -12.26
C ALA A 69 13.85 -34.86 -13.51
N GLU A 70 14.02 -34.07 -14.57
CA GLU A 70 14.67 -34.53 -15.81
C GLU A 70 16.19 -34.71 -15.63
N LYS A 71 16.89 -33.76 -15.01
CA LYS A 71 18.36 -33.84 -14.82
C LYS A 71 18.82 -34.73 -13.68
N SER A 72 18.15 -34.68 -12.53
CA SER A 72 18.61 -35.40 -11.32
C SER A 72 17.96 -36.77 -11.17
N LEU A 73 16.76 -36.97 -11.71
CA LEU A 73 16.02 -38.23 -11.62
C LEU A 73 15.86 -38.95 -12.98
N GLY A 74 16.32 -38.33 -14.08
CA GLY A 74 16.24 -38.93 -15.42
C GLY A 74 14.82 -39.08 -15.96
N MET A 75 13.84 -38.35 -15.40
CA MET A 75 12.44 -38.47 -15.79
C MET A 75 12.17 -37.70 -17.09
N ALA A 76 11.67 -38.39 -18.11
CA ALA A 76 11.13 -37.78 -19.33
C ALA A 76 9.59 -37.81 -19.29
N LEU A 77 8.92 -36.78 -19.83
CA LEU A 77 7.47 -36.82 -20.00
C LEU A 77 7.09 -38.00 -20.92
N PRO A 78 6.19 -38.90 -20.49
CA PRO A 78 5.75 -40.00 -21.33
C PRO A 78 5.03 -39.43 -22.56
N LYS A 79 5.40 -39.91 -23.76
CA LYS A 79 4.68 -39.56 -24.99
C LYS A 79 3.28 -40.13 -24.90
N SER A 80 2.27 -39.48 -25.52
CA SER A 80 0.87 -39.95 -25.50
C SER A 80 0.67 -41.41 -25.94
N GLN A 81 1.66 -42.04 -26.58
CA GLN A 81 1.65 -43.44 -27.00
C GLN A 81 2.03 -44.44 -25.87
N GLU A 82 2.52 -43.96 -24.72
CA GLU A 82 2.95 -44.79 -23.58
C GLU A 82 1.97 -44.72 -22.39
N VAL A 83 0.96 -43.85 -22.46
CA VAL A 83 -0.04 -43.68 -21.41
C VAL A 83 -1.21 -44.64 -21.66
N VAL A 84 -1.23 -45.77 -20.95
CA VAL A 84 -2.35 -46.72 -20.99
C VAL A 84 -3.36 -46.35 -19.91
N TYR A 85 -4.49 -45.78 -20.32
CA TYR A 85 -5.62 -45.53 -19.42
C TYR A 85 -6.28 -46.87 -19.09
N ARG A 86 -6.08 -47.37 -17.87
CA ARG A 86 -6.81 -48.53 -17.37
C ARG A 86 -8.18 -48.06 -16.87
N ALA A 87 -9.21 -48.25 -17.69
CA ALA A 87 -10.59 -48.11 -17.24
C ALA A 87 -10.90 -49.17 -16.16
N PRO A 88 -11.76 -48.84 -15.16
CA PRO A 88 -12.15 -49.77 -14.09
C PRO A 88 -12.88 -51.00 -14.62
#